data_AF-A0A537YDI5-F1
#
_entry.id   AF-A0A537YDI5-F1
#
_cell.length_a   1.000
_cell.length_b   1.000
_cell.length_c   1.000
_cell.angle_alpha   90.00
_cell.angle_beta   90.00
_cell.angle_gamma   90.00
#
_symmetry.space_group_name_H-M   'P 1'
#
loop_
_entity.id
_entity.type
_entity.pdbx_description
1 polymer ?
#
loop_
_entity_poly.entity_id
_entity_poly.type
_entity_poly.pdbx_seq_one_letter_code
_entity_poly.pdbx_strand_id
1 'polypeptide(L)'
;ERTFRVDRIRGASPTGASFDPPAGFDPSRYLEGPFFTPSPRDLTVTLELDPAAAWIREVVPFENEKELPGGRYRIELRTPHFAWLVRLLLSAGEAASVVEPPELQEAVREAAARALARYER
;
A
#
# COMPACT_ATOMS: atom_id res chain seq x y z
N GLU A 1 17.20 -9.04 -1.99
CA GLU A 1 16.45 -9.97 -2.85
C GLU A 1 15.10 -9.37 -3.23
N ARG A 2 14.36 -9.95 -4.19
CA ARG A 2 13.08 -9.44 -4.68
C ARG A 2 12.10 -10.59 -4.93
N THR A 3 10.83 -10.38 -4.61
CA THR A 3 9.73 -11.29 -4.95
C THR A 3 8.91 -10.71 -6.10
N PHE A 4 8.56 -11.54 -7.08
CA PHE A 4 7.77 -11.13 -8.24
C PHE A 4 6.43 -11.86 -8.25
N ARG A 5 5.36 -11.13 -8.55
CA ARG A 5 4.03 -11.70 -8.78
C ARG A 5 3.95 -12.29 -10.18
N VAL A 6 3.66 -13.60 -10.28
CA VAL A 6 3.59 -14.32 -11.56
C VAL A 6 2.54 -13.72 -12.49
N ASP A 7 1.38 -13.31 -11.96
CA ASP A 7 0.29 -12.69 -12.73
C ASP A 7 0.65 -11.32 -13.34
N ARG A 8 1.78 -10.72 -12.94
CA ARG A 8 2.26 -9.43 -13.47
C ARG A 8 3.39 -9.58 -14.49
N ILE A 9 3.88 -10.80 -14.74
CA ILE A 9 4.92 -11.04 -15.75
C ILE A 9 4.27 -11.00 -17.13
N ARG A 10 4.67 -10.03 -17.97
CA ARG A 10 4.17 -9.91 -19.35
C ARG A 10 4.79 -10.94 -20.30
N GLY A 11 6.01 -11.39 -20.00
CA GLY A 11 6.75 -12.39 -20.76
C GLY A 11 8.13 -12.61 -20.14
N ALA A 12 8.72 -13.77 -20.41
CA ALA A 12 10.08 -14.11 -20.03
C ALA A 12 10.72 -14.94 -21.16
N SER A 13 12.00 -14.66 -21.45
CA SER A 13 12.76 -15.39 -22.46
C SER A 13 14.13 -15.79 -21.89
N PRO A 14 14.63 -17.01 -22.18
CA PRO A 14 15.99 -17.40 -21.80
C PRO A 14 17.02 -16.44 -22.40
N THR A 15 18.00 -16.02 -21.60
CA THR A 15 19.11 -15.18 -22.05
C THR A 15 20.32 -15.97 -22.52
N GLY A 16 20.37 -17.28 -22.22
CA GLY A 16 21.53 -18.15 -22.43
C GLY A 16 22.62 -18.00 -21.37
N ALA A 17 22.46 -17.10 -20.39
CA ALA A 17 23.38 -16.95 -19.27
C ALA A 17 23.04 -17.93 -18.13
N SER A 18 24.07 -18.42 -17.44
CA SER A 18 23.95 -19.21 -16.22
C SER A 18 24.42 -18.39 -15.01
N PHE A 19 23.91 -18.74 -13.83
CA PHE A 19 24.33 -18.15 -12.57
C PHE A 19 24.36 -19.22 -11.48
N ASP A 20 25.22 -19.03 -10.49
CA ASP A 20 25.22 -19.83 -9.27
C ASP A 20 24.25 -19.22 -8.25
N PRO A 21 23.29 -19.99 -7.71
CA PRO A 21 22.45 -19.52 -6.61
C PRO A 21 23.30 -19.08 -5.41
N PRO A 22 22.93 -18.00 -4.70
CA PRO A 22 23.62 -17.61 -3.46
C PRO A 22 23.63 -18.75 -2.45
N ALA A 23 24.75 -18.93 -1.75
CA ALA A 23 24.87 -19.96 -0.72
C ALA A 23 23.81 -19.76 0.38
N GLY A 24 23.07 -20.83 0.70
CA GLY A 24 22.02 -20.79 1.73
C GLY A 24 20.68 -20.18 1.27
N PHE A 25 20.48 -19.95 -0.02
CA PHE A 25 19.18 -19.55 -0.56
C PHE A 25 18.14 -20.66 -0.34
N ASP A 26 17.06 -20.33 0.37
CA ASP A 26 15.96 -21.23 0.67
C ASP A 26 14.64 -20.58 0.23
N PRO A 27 14.01 -21.06 -0.86
CA PRO A 27 12.78 -20.46 -1.39
C PRO A 27 11.58 -20.62 -0.44
N SER A 28 11.59 -21.60 0.48
CA SER A 28 10.48 -21.84 1.41
C SER A 28 10.24 -20.68 2.37
N ARG A 29 11.30 -19.95 2.74
CA ARG A 29 11.24 -18.74 3.58
C ARG A 29 10.38 -17.62 2.99
N TYR A 30 10.17 -17.62 1.68
CA TYR A 30 9.36 -16.62 0.97
C TYR A 30 7.93 -17.12 0.69
N LEU A 31 7.65 -18.40 0.94
CA LEU A 31 6.33 -19.00 0.82
C LEU A 31 5.58 -19.00 2.17
N GLU A 32 6.32 -18.99 3.29
CA GLU A 32 5.76 -19.03 4.65
C GLU A 32 5.58 -17.63 5.28
N GLY A 33 6.11 -16.57 4.65
CA GLY A 33 5.99 -15.19 5.11
C GLY A 33 4.83 -14.41 4.48
N PRO A 34 4.44 -13.25 5.04
CA PRO A 34 3.42 -12.39 4.43
C PRO A 34 3.83 -12.00 3.00
N PHE A 35 2.86 -11.98 2.07
CA PHE A 35 3.05 -11.59 0.65
C PHE A 35 3.70 -10.21 0.46
N PHE A 36 3.75 -9.41 1.53
CA PHE A 36 4.40 -8.12 1.61
C PHE A 36 5.42 -8.15 2.75
N THR A 37 6.70 -7.96 2.42
CA THR A 37 7.76 -7.68 3.40
C THR A 37 8.10 -6.20 3.31
N PRO A 38 7.85 -5.40 4.36
CA PRO A 38 8.19 -3.99 4.36
C PRO A 38 9.68 -3.77 4.08
N SER A 39 9.99 -2.88 3.14
CA SER A 39 11.35 -2.45 2.82
C SER A 39 11.71 -1.20 3.65
N PRO A 40 12.98 -1.02 4.05
CA PRO A 40 13.46 0.26 4.60
C PRO A 40 13.30 1.46 3.64
N ARG A 41 12.98 1.21 2.36
CA ARG A 41 12.69 2.23 1.35
C ARG A 41 11.20 2.54 1.20
N ASP A 42 10.34 1.80 1.91
CA ASP A 42 8.91 2.04 1.86
C ASP A 42 8.57 3.32 2.61
N LEU A 43 7.54 4.01 2.12
CA LEU A 43 7.06 5.25 2.67
C LEU A 43 6.15 4.94 3.86
N THR A 44 6.44 5.55 5.01
CA THR A 44 5.55 5.52 6.17
C THR A 44 4.38 6.45 5.93
N VAL A 45 3.17 5.95 6.20
CA VAL A 45 1.92 6.68 6.04
C VAL A 45 1.10 6.55 7.30
N THR A 46 0.55 7.68 7.76
CA THR A 46 -0.38 7.74 8.89
C THR A 46 -1.76 8.13 8.37
N LEU A 47 -2.76 7.29 8.64
CA LEU A 47 -4.15 7.52 8.27
C LEU A 47 -5.03 7.70 9.51
N GLU A 48 -6.04 8.56 9.41
CA GLU A 48 -7.18 8.57 10.33
C GLU A 48 -8.41 8.02 9.63
N LEU A 49 -9.14 7.15 10.32
CA LEU A 49 -10.28 6.41 9.83
C LEU A 49 -11.47 6.66 10.74
N ASP A 50 -12.58 7.07 10.15
CA ASP A 50 -13.88 7.08 10.82
C ASP A 50 -14.46 5.67 10.91
N PRO A 51 -15.50 5.43 11.75
CA PRO A 51 -16.12 4.11 11.87
C PRO A 51 -16.53 3.50 10.51
N ALA A 52 -16.99 4.33 9.57
CA ALA A 52 -17.37 3.90 8.23
C ALA A 52 -16.18 3.42 7.36
N ALA A 53 -14.95 3.83 7.69
CA ALA A 53 -13.71 3.41 7.02
C ALA A 53 -12.88 2.42 7.85
N ALA A 54 -13.39 1.93 8.98
CA ALA A 54 -12.65 1.03 9.87
C ALA A 54 -12.21 -0.28 9.18
N TRP A 55 -12.92 -0.70 8.13
CA TRP A 55 -12.59 -1.83 7.26
C TRP A 55 -11.22 -1.70 6.57
N ILE A 56 -10.69 -0.47 6.42
CA ILE A 56 -9.36 -0.25 5.83
C ILE A 56 -8.29 -1.04 6.61
N ARG A 57 -8.44 -1.14 7.93
CA ARG A 57 -7.53 -1.91 8.80
C ARG A 57 -7.51 -3.40 8.49
N GLU A 58 -8.58 -3.94 7.91
CA GLU A 58 -8.69 -5.36 7.55
C GLU A 58 -8.08 -5.65 6.17
N VAL A 59 -7.97 -4.65 5.30
CA VAL A 59 -7.48 -4.80 3.92
C VAL A 59 -6.05 -4.33 3.74
N VAL A 60 -5.49 -3.55 4.67
CA VAL A 60 -4.12 -3.05 4.62
C VAL A 60 -3.28 -3.64 5.76
N PRO A 61 -2.04 -4.10 5.49
CA PRO A 61 -1.11 -4.35 6.57
C PRO A 61 -0.69 -3.01 7.20
N PHE A 62 -0.72 -2.93 8.53
CA PHE A 62 -0.30 -1.76 9.30
C PHE A 62 0.59 -2.18 10.48
N GLU A 63 1.42 -1.26 10.95
CA GLU A 63 2.42 -1.50 12.01
C GLU A 63 1.93 -1.05 13.38
N ASN A 64 1.19 0.06 13.42
CA ASN A 64 0.64 0.61 14.66
C ASN A 64 -0.82 1.01 14.46
N GLU A 65 -1.62 0.84 15.52
CA GLU A 65 -2.94 1.45 15.62
C GLU A 65 -3.14 2.16 16.94
N LYS A 66 -4.00 3.18 16.92
CA LYS A 66 -4.49 3.89 18.09
C LYS A 66 -5.97 4.19 17.91
N GLU A 67 -6.78 3.73 18.85
CA GLU A 67 -8.18 4.13 18.92
C GLU A 67 -8.29 5.59 19.37
N LEU A 68 -9.17 6.34 18.71
CA LEU A 68 -9.48 7.74 18.95
C LEU A 68 -10.94 7.87 19.40
N PRO A 69 -11.32 8.96 20.08
CA PRO A 69 -12.71 9.20 20.47
C PRO A 69 -13.69 9.10 19.30
N GLY A 70 -14.86 8.51 19.55
CA GLY A 70 -15.91 8.34 18.55
C GLY A 70 -15.76 7.12 17.65
N GLY A 71 -15.00 6.10 18.07
CA GLY A 71 -14.78 4.87 17.29
C GLY A 71 -13.89 5.09 16.06
N ARG A 72 -13.09 6.16 16.07
CA ARG A 72 -12.13 6.49 15.03
C ARG A 72 -10.81 5.77 15.31
N TYR A 73 -10.01 5.57 14.28
CA TYR A 73 -8.71 4.93 14.39
C TYR A 73 -7.64 5.76 13.71
N ARG A 74 -6.47 5.84 14.33
CA ARG A 74 -5.24 6.26 13.64
C ARG A 74 -4.39 5.03 13.41
N ILE A 75 -3.99 4.79 12.16
CA ILE A 75 -3.11 3.68 11.80
C ILE A 75 -1.85 4.18 11.11
N GLU A 76 -0.75 3.46 11.30
CA GLU A 76 0.51 3.68 10.61
C GLU A 76 0.83 2.45 9.75
N LEU A 77 1.11 2.66 8.46
CA LEU A 77 1.43 1.59 7.52
C LEU A 77 2.64 1.96 6.67
N ARG A 78 3.30 0.94 6.10
CA ARG A 78 4.36 1.13 5.11
C ARG A 78 3.88 0.73 3.72
N THR A 79 4.18 1.56 2.72
CA THR A 79 3.84 1.30 1.32
C THR A 79 4.98 1.64 0.37
N PRO A 80 5.26 0.82 -0.65
CA PRO A 80 6.29 1.11 -1.64
C PRO A 80 5.88 2.22 -2.62
N HIS A 81 4.57 2.50 -2.75
CA HIS A 81 4.05 3.55 -3.63
C HIS A 81 2.65 4.03 -3.23
N PHE A 82 2.37 5.32 -3.45
CA PHE A 82 1.09 5.93 -3.09
C PHE A 82 -0.08 5.57 -4.01
N ALA A 83 0.16 5.17 -5.27
CA ALA A 83 -0.90 5.07 -6.28
C ALA A 83 -2.09 4.15 -5.87
N TRP A 84 -1.79 3.00 -5.27
CA TRP A 84 -2.84 2.10 -4.77
C TRP A 84 -3.58 2.69 -3.56
N LEU A 85 -2.85 3.35 -2.66
CA LEU A 85 -3.40 3.93 -1.44
C LEU A 85 -4.33 5.12 -1.76
N VAL A 86 -3.98 5.94 -2.75
CA VAL A 86 -4.85 7.01 -3.27
C VAL A 86 -6.18 6.44 -3.73
N ARG A 87 -6.19 5.34 -4.48
CA ARG A 87 -7.43 4.70 -4.94
C ARG A 87 -8.27 4.18 -3.76
N LEU A 88 -7.61 3.59 -2.76
CA LEU A 88 -8.28 3.10 -1.56
C LEU A 88 -8.95 4.24 -0.78
N LEU A 89 -8.23 5.34 -0.56
CA LEU A 89 -8.74 6.52 0.14
C LEU A 89 -9.90 7.18 -0.60
N LEU A 90 -9.81 7.30 -1.93
CA LEU A 90 -10.95 7.79 -2.74
C LEU A 90 -12.19 6.89 -2.64
N SER A 91 -12.02 5.58 -2.43
CA SER A 91 -13.17 4.67 -2.24
C SER A 91 -13.82 4.80 -0.87
N ALA A 92 -13.07 5.25 0.14
CA ALA A 92 -13.59 5.53 1.48
C ALA A 92 -14.19 6.95 1.61
N GLY A 93 -13.95 7.84 0.64
CA GLY A 93 -14.49 9.19 0.63
C GLY A 93 -13.95 10.02 1.80
N GLU A 94 -14.84 10.77 2.46
CA GLU A 94 -14.49 11.61 3.61
C GLU A 94 -14.17 10.83 4.89
N ALA A 95 -14.56 9.56 4.96
CA ALA A 95 -14.39 8.72 6.15
C ALA A 95 -12.92 8.28 6.39
N ALA A 96 -12.00 8.57 5.46
CA ALA A 96 -10.58 8.32 5.63
C ALA A 96 -9.75 9.54 5.23
N SER A 97 -8.80 9.92 6.07
CA SER A 97 -7.93 11.07 5.84
C SER A 97 -6.45 10.71 6.06
N VAL A 98 -5.58 11.40 5.33
CA VAL A 98 -4.13 11.24 5.42
C VAL A 98 -3.61 12.25 6.41
N VAL A 99 -3.01 11.78 7.50
CA VAL A 99 -2.31 12.64 8.47
C VAL A 99 -0.91 12.96 7.95
N GLU A 100 -0.18 11.94 7.49
CA GLU A 100 1.16 12.05 6.91
C GLU A 100 1.37 10.95 5.85
N PRO A 101 2.23 11.16 4.85
CA PRO A 101 3.00 12.39 4.60
C PRO A 101 2.24 13.37 3.69
N PRO A 102 2.63 14.67 3.65
CA PRO A 102 1.97 15.70 2.83
C PRO A 102 1.89 15.35 1.33
N GLU A 103 2.88 14.64 0.80
CA GLU A 103 2.93 14.20 -0.59
C GLU A 103 1.76 13.26 -0.93
N LEU A 104 1.31 12.45 0.03
CA LEU A 104 0.13 11.61 -0.16
C LEU A 104 -1.16 12.43 -0.07
N GLN A 105 -1.23 13.42 0.83
CA GLN A 105 -2.37 14.35 0.88
C GLN A 105 -2.55 15.06 -0.47
N GLU A 106 -1.45 15.54 -1.05
CA GLU A 106 -1.43 16.14 -2.39
C GLU A 106 -1.96 15.18 -3.44
N ALA A 107 -1.41 13.97 -3.50
CA ALA A 107 -1.79 12.97 -4.49
C ALA A 107 -3.29 12.59 -4.40
N VAL A 108 -3.84 12.49 -3.19
CA VAL A 108 -5.28 12.25 -2.96
C VAL A 108 -6.10 13.45 -3.44
N ARG A 109 -5.72 14.67 -3.05
CA ARG A 109 -6.44 15.89 -3.43
C ARG A 109 -6.51 16.07 -4.94
N GLU A 110 -5.37 15.94 -5.63
CA GLU A 110 -5.35 16.03 -7.09
C GLU A 110 -6.20 14.94 -7.75
N ALA A 111 -6.17 13.71 -7.23
CA ALA A 111 -6.95 12.62 -7.78
C ALA A 111 -8.46 12.83 -7.57
N ALA A 112 -8.87 13.35 -6.40
CA ALA A 112 -10.25 13.73 -6.12
C ALA A 112 -10.72 14.86 -7.06
N ALA A 113 -9.91 15.90 -7.25
CA ALA A 113 -10.23 17.00 -8.17
C ALA A 113 -10.38 16.52 -9.62
N ARG A 114 -9.48 15.63 -10.09
CA ARG A 114 -9.59 15.01 -11.41
C ARG A 114 -10.84 14.12 -11.55
N ALA A 115 -11.29 13.49 -10.48
CA ALA A 115 -12.52 12.71 -10.48
C ALA A 115 -13.74 13.63 -10.56
N LEU A 116 -13.80 14.67 -9.71
CA LEU A 116 -14.88 15.65 -9.68
C LEU A 116 -15.08 16.35 -11.03
N ALA A 117 -14.00 16.77 -11.68
CA ALA A 117 -14.03 17.42 -12.99
C ALA A 117 -14.65 16.54 -14.12
N ARG A 118 -14.85 15.24 -13.90
CA ARG A 118 -15.57 14.36 -14.84
C ARG A 118 -17.09 14.35 -14.62
N TYR A 119 -17.55 14.72 -13.42
CA TYR A 119 -18.97 14.84 -13.07
C TYR A 119 -19.52 16.24 -13.34
N GLU A 120 -18.65 17.25 -13.41
CA GLU A 120 -19.01 18.63 -13.73
C GLU A 120 -19.12 18.89 -15.25
N ARG A 121 -19.02 17.84 -16.07
CA ARG A 121 -19.30 17.87 -17.51
C ARG A 121 -20.67 17.30 -17.80
#